data_AF-A0A3B1E5B8-F1
#
_entry.id   AF-A0A3B1E5B8-F1
#
_cell.length_a   1.000
_cell.length_b   1.000
_cell.length_c   1.000
_cell.angle_alpha   90.00
_cell.angle_beta   90.00
_cell.angle_gamma   90.00
#
_symmetry.space_group_name_H-M   'P 1'
#
loop_
_entity.id
_entity.type
_entity.pdbx_description
1 polymer ?
#
loop_
_entity_poly.entity_id
_entity_poly.type
_entity_poly.pdbx_seq_one_letter_code
_entity_poly.pdbx_strand_id
1 'polypeptide(L)'
;MQRTNKKRGFTVIELIVVSAISASLAALLLPAVQQAREAARRSACKNNLKQIGLAMHNYHDTHRVFPSGYVSVDSRNQIGWGTFILPFVDQFKLYNAMG
;
A
#
# COMPACT_ATOMS: atom_id res chain seq x y z
N MET A 1 45.41 12.18 46.60
CA MET A 1 45.76 11.40 45.40
C MET A 1 44.61 11.53 44.40
N GLN A 2 44.60 12.59 43.58
CA GLN A 2 43.49 12.89 42.67
C GLN A 2 43.82 12.36 41.27
N ARG A 3 43.06 11.36 40.80
CA ARG A 3 43.15 10.85 39.42
C ARG A 3 42.45 11.82 38.48
N THR A 4 43.22 12.55 37.69
CA THR A 4 42.69 13.42 36.63
C THR A 4 42.17 12.56 35.47
N ASN A 5 40.86 12.58 35.25
CA ASN A 5 40.22 11.86 34.16
C ASN A 5 40.46 12.64 32.85
N LYS A 6 41.48 12.25 32.06
CA LYS A 6 41.76 12.83 30.75
C LYS A 6 40.56 12.57 29.83
N LYS A 7 39.75 13.60 29.55
CA LYS A 7 38.73 13.55 28.51
C LYS A 7 39.43 13.31 27.16
N ARG A 8 39.16 12.16 26.53
CA ARG A 8 39.59 11.88 25.15
C ARG A 8 38.76 12.75 24.22
N GLY A 9 39.39 13.74 23.58
CA GLY A 9 38.77 14.51 22.50
C GLY A 9 38.70 13.67 21.23
N PHE A 10 37.62 13.82 20.47
CA PHE A 10 37.42 13.15 19.20
C PHE A 10 38.21 13.87 18.10
N THR A 11 38.93 13.14 17.26
CA THR A 11 39.66 13.75 16.16
C THR A 11 38.71 14.01 14.98
N VAL A 12 38.94 15.09 14.23
CA VAL A 12 38.14 15.41 13.03
C VAL A 12 38.14 14.25 12.03
N ILE A 13 39.26 13.51 11.96
CA ILE A 13 39.44 12.35 11.07
C ILE A 13 38.48 11.21 11.44
N GLU A 14 38.35 10.88 12.72
CA GLU A 14 37.42 9.83 13.17
C GLU A 14 35.97 10.13 12.75
N LEU A 15 35.56 11.41 12.79
CA LEU A 15 34.21 11.83 12.41
C LEU A 15 33.96 11.73 10.91
N ILE A 16 34.97 12.11 10.11
CA ILE A 16 34.92 12.03 8.66
C ILE A 16 34.85 10.56 8.20
N VAL A 17 35.66 9.68 8.79
CA VAL A 17 35.67 8.25 8.40
C VAL A 17 34.33 7.59 8.68
N VAL A 18 33.74 7.85 9.85
CA VAL A 18 32.45 7.27 10.24
C VAL A 18 31.32 7.76 9.34
N SER A 19 31.30 9.06 9.00
CA SER A 19 30.29 9.62 8.10
C SER A 19 30.45 9.10 6.67
N ALA A 20 31.68 8.93 6.18
CA ALA A 20 31.96 8.35 4.86
C ALA A 20 31.45 6.90 4.75
N ILE A 21 31.75 6.05 5.74
CA ILE A 21 31.30 4.65 5.75
C ILE A 21 29.76 4.59 5.81
N SER A 22 29.13 5.40 6.67
CA SER A 22 27.66 5.45 6.79
C SER A 22 26.98 5.90 5.50
N ALA A 23 27.55 6.89 4.81
CA ALA A 23 27.04 7.37 3.53
C ALA A 23 27.19 6.32 2.42
N SER A 24 28.31 5.60 2.34
CA SER A 24 28.50 4.51 1.38
C SER A 24 27.50 3.37 1.59
N LEU A 25 27.27 2.97 2.85
CA LEU A 25 26.27 1.96 3.20
C LEU A 25 24.86 2.42 2.80
N ALA A 26 24.49 3.67 3.08
CA ALA A 26 23.18 4.21 2.69
C ALA A 26 23.02 4.34 1.16
N ALA A 27 24.07 4.72 0.44
CA ALA A 27 24.05 4.87 -1.01
C ALA A 27 23.76 3.53 -1.72
N LEU A 28 24.26 2.42 -1.19
CA LEU A 28 23.95 1.07 -1.70
C LEU A 28 22.48 0.67 -1.44
N LEU A 29 21.85 1.21 -0.40
CA LEU A 29 20.48 0.88 -0.01
C LEU A 29 19.41 1.68 -0.77
N LEU A 30 19.69 2.93 -1.14
CA LEU A 30 18.75 3.79 -1.87
C LEU A 30 18.15 3.15 -3.15
N PRO A 31 18.93 2.59 -4.08
CA PRO A 31 18.38 1.96 -5.28
C PRO A 31 17.55 0.71 -4.95
N ALA A 32 17.93 -0.04 -3.92
CA ALA A 32 17.18 -1.22 -3.47
C ALA A 32 15.82 -0.85 -2.85
N VAL A 33 15.77 0.23 -2.06
CA VAL A 33 14.51 0.72 -1.46
C VAL A 33 13.51 1.18 -2.51
N GLN A 34 13.98 1.80 -3.60
CA GLN A 34 13.10 2.21 -4.70
C GLN A 34 12.51 1.02 -5.45
N GLN A 35 13.33 0.00 -5.74
CA GLN A 35 12.87 -1.25 -6.34
C GLN A 35 11.84 -1.96 -5.45
N ALA A 36 12.09 -2.02 -4.13
CA ALA A 36 11.14 -2.58 -3.18
C ALA A 36 9.81 -1.82 -3.15
N ARG A 37 9.84 -0.48 -3.20
CA ARG A 37 8.62 0.34 -3.27
C ARG A 37 7.82 0.11 -4.56
N GLU A 38 8.51 0.05 -5.69
CA GLU A 38 7.90 -0.25 -6.99
C GLU A 38 7.25 -1.64 -6.98
N ALA A 39 7.96 -2.66 -6.47
CA ALA A 39 7.44 -4.02 -6.32
C ALA A 39 6.25 -4.10 -5.36
N ALA A 40 6.28 -3.33 -4.26
CA ALA A 40 5.15 -3.24 -3.33
C ALA A 40 3.92 -2.60 -3.98
N ARG A 41 4.08 -1.52 -4.75
CA ARG A 41 2.97 -0.90 -5.52
C ARG A 41 2.35 -1.88 -6.51
N ARG A 42 3.20 -2.62 -7.24
CA ARG A 42 2.74 -3.65 -8.20
C ARG A 42 2.00 -4.79 -7.48
N SER A 43 2.55 -5.26 -6.37
CA SER A 43 1.93 -6.32 -5.55
C SER A 43 0.58 -5.87 -4.98
N ALA A 44 0.49 -4.63 -4.48
CA ALA A 44 -0.75 -4.06 -3.98
C ALA A 44 -1.81 -3.95 -5.10
N CYS A 45 -1.45 -3.41 -6.27
CA CYS A 45 -2.36 -3.33 -7.43
C CYS A 45 -2.86 -4.72 -7.85
N LYS A 46 -1.95 -5.70 -7.97
CA LYS A 46 -2.32 -7.09 -8.28
C LYS A 46 -3.26 -7.67 -7.23
N ASN A 47 -3.03 -7.39 -5.95
CA ASN A 47 -3.90 -7.87 -4.88
C ASN A 47 -5.29 -7.23 -4.93
N ASN A 48 -5.38 -5.92 -5.22
CA ASN A 48 -6.65 -5.22 -5.37
C ASN A 48 -7.47 -5.83 -6.53
N LEU A 49 -6.84 -6.09 -7.67
CA LEU A 49 -7.50 -6.76 -8.80
C LEU A 49 -7.98 -8.18 -8.44
N LYS A 50 -7.18 -8.94 -7.68
CA LYS A 50 -7.59 -10.24 -7.16
C LYS A 50 -8.81 -10.14 -6.24
N GLN A 51 -8.84 -9.17 -5.33
CA GLN A 51 -9.99 -8.95 -4.45
C GLN A 51 -11.26 -8.60 -5.24
N ILE A 52 -11.15 -7.75 -6.27
CA ILE A 52 -12.27 -7.44 -7.18
C ILE A 52 -12.75 -8.71 -7.89
N GLY A 53 -11.84 -9.51 -8.44
CA GLY A 53 -12.19 -10.77 -9.11
C GLY A 53 -12.90 -11.76 -8.18
N LEU A 54 -12.39 -11.92 -6.95
CA LEU A 54 -13.04 -12.73 -5.91
C LEU A 54 -14.44 -12.20 -5.58
N ALA A 55 -14.60 -10.88 -5.43
CA ALA A 55 -15.89 -10.27 -5.17
C ALA A 55 -16.88 -10.48 -6.32
N MET A 56 -16.43 -10.42 -7.58
CA MET A 56 -17.26 -10.74 -8.75
C MET A 56 -17.68 -12.21 -8.78
N HIS A 57 -16.78 -13.14 -8.42
CA HIS A 57 -17.12 -14.55 -8.32
C HIS A 57 -18.11 -14.82 -7.18
N ASN A 58 -17.92 -14.21 -6.00
CA ASN A 58 -18.88 -14.32 -4.89
C ASN A 58 -20.26 -13.76 -5.27
N TYR A 59 -20.28 -12.64 -6.02
CA TYR A 59 -21.52 -12.11 -6.58
C TYR A 59 -22.19 -13.12 -7.51
N HIS A 60 -21.42 -13.72 -8.42
CA HIS A 60 -21.90 -14.75 -9.35
C HIS A 60 -22.42 -16.00 -8.63
N ASP A 61 -21.75 -16.46 -7.57
CA ASP A 61 -22.20 -17.62 -6.79
C ASP A 61 -23.56 -17.35 -6.12
N THR A 62 -23.77 -16.11 -5.67
CA THR A 62 -25.01 -15.68 -5.01
C THR A 62 -26.15 -15.39 -5.99
N HIS A 63 -25.88 -14.67 -7.08
CA HIS A 63 -26.89 -14.15 -8.01
C HIS A 63 -26.99 -14.94 -9.32
N ARG A 64 -26.12 -15.94 -9.54
CA ARG A 64 -26.01 -16.77 -10.76
C ARG A 64 -25.73 -15.98 -12.04
N VAL A 65 -25.34 -14.72 -11.93
CA VAL A 65 -25.04 -13.80 -13.03
C VAL A 65 -23.91 -12.86 -12.63
N PHE A 66 -23.13 -12.39 -13.59
CA PHE A 66 -22.14 -11.32 -13.33
C PHE A 66 -22.84 -9.96 -13.18
N PRO A 67 -22.25 -9.00 -12.44
CA PRO A 67 -22.87 -7.69 -12.25
C PRO A 67 -22.99 -6.94 -13.59
N SER A 68 -24.15 -6.32 -13.82
CA SER A 68 -24.37 -5.49 -15.00
C SER A 68 -23.42 -4.30 -14.97
N GLY A 69 -22.88 -3.92 -16.14
CA GLY A 69 -21.98 -2.77 -16.29
C GLY A 69 -22.60 -1.48 -15.73
N TYR A 70 -23.87 -1.25 -16.08
CA TYR A 70 -24.70 -0.16 -15.56
C TYR A 70 -26.17 -0.61 -15.48
N VAL A 71 -26.89 -0.05 -14.50
CA VAL A 71 -28.35 -0.18 -14.37
C VAL A 71 -28.93 1.21 -14.15
N SER A 72 -29.91 1.60 -14.96
CA SER A 72 -30.65 2.85 -14.75
C SER A 72 -31.71 2.61 -13.67
N VAL A 73 -31.62 3.34 -12.56
CA VAL A 73 -32.59 3.26 -11.46
C VAL A 73 -33.73 4.25 -11.70
N ASP A 74 -33.39 5.42 -12.29
CA ASP A 74 -34.34 6.41 -12.78
C ASP A 74 -33.70 7.17 -13.97
N SER A 75 -34.45 8.06 -14.60
CA SER A 75 -34.08 8.88 -15.76
C SER A 75 -32.80 9.71 -15.57
N ARG A 76 -32.39 9.93 -14.31
CA ARG A 76 -31.21 10.74 -13.94
C ARG A 76 -30.14 9.98 -13.15
N ASN A 77 -30.40 8.74 -12.74
CA ASN A 77 -29.49 8.02 -11.84
C ASN A 77 -29.13 6.65 -12.39
N GLN A 78 -27.83 6.42 -12.58
CA GLN A 78 -27.27 5.17 -13.07
C GLN A 78 -26.31 4.62 -12.02
N ILE A 79 -26.45 3.32 -11.74
CA ILE A 79 -25.59 2.61 -10.80
C ILE A 79 -24.67 1.69 -11.62
N GLY A 80 -23.37 1.79 -11.36
CA GLY A 80 -22.37 0.95 -12.04
C GLY A 80 -22.18 -0.41 -11.38
N TRP A 81 -21.49 -1.31 -12.09
CA TRP A 81 -21.16 -2.67 -11.63
C TRP A 81 -20.55 -2.71 -10.22
N GLY A 82 -19.75 -1.69 -9.88
CA GLY A 82 -19.03 -1.58 -8.62
C GLY A 82 -19.96 -1.59 -7.40
N THR A 83 -21.16 -1.02 -7.53
CA THR A 83 -22.13 -1.00 -6.43
C THR A 83 -22.62 -2.39 -6.05
N PHE A 84 -22.74 -3.30 -7.02
CA PHE A 84 -23.22 -4.66 -6.78
C PHE A 84 -22.20 -5.53 -6.05
N ILE A 85 -20.91 -5.23 -6.20
CA ILE A 85 -19.85 -5.99 -5.54
C ILE A 85 -19.45 -5.43 -4.16
N LEU A 86 -19.92 -4.24 -3.79
CA LEU A 86 -19.60 -3.57 -2.51
C LEU A 86 -19.78 -4.47 -1.27
N PRO A 87 -20.88 -5.25 -1.13
CA PRO A 87 -21.04 -6.16 0.00
C PRO A 87 -19.96 -7.25 0.06
N PHE A 88 -19.41 -7.65 -1.09
CA PHE A 88 -18.42 -8.71 -1.23
C PHE A 88 -16.97 -8.21 -1.12
N VAL A 89 -16.75 -6.90 -1.01
CA VAL A 89 -15.45 -6.26 -0.71
C VAL A 89 -15.42 -5.62 0.68
N ASP A 90 -16.25 -6.12 1.61
CA ASP A 90 -16.39 -5.60 2.98
C ASP A 90 -16.79 -4.10 3.08
N GLN A 91 -17.37 -3.53 2.02
CA GLN A 91 -17.83 -2.14 1.97
C GLN A 91 -19.34 -2.02 2.27
N PHE A 92 -19.82 -2.79 3.25
CA PHE A 92 -21.23 -2.87 3.62
C PHE A 92 -21.82 -1.53 4.07
N LYS A 93 -21.02 -0.69 4.74
CA LYS A 93 -21.43 0.66 5.17
C LYS A 93 -21.79 1.56 3.98
N LEU A 94 -21.01 1.47 2.90
CA LEU A 94 -21.25 2.26 1.68
C LEU A 94 -22.49 1.74 0.94
N TYR A 95 -22.64 0.42 0.90
CA TYR A 95 -23.80 -0.23 0.27
C TYR A 95 -25.11 0.18 0.95
N ASN A 96 -25.18 0.12 2.28
CA ASN A 96 -26.39 0.47 3.02
C ASN A 96 -26.76 1.95 2.96
N ALA A 97 -25.80 2.84 2.67
CA ALA A 97 -26.07 4.26 2.51
C ALA A 97 -26.74 4.60 1.17
N MET A 98 -26.82 3.65 0.24
CA MET A 98 -27.45 3.83 -1.08
C MET A 98 -28.92 3.37 -1.13
N GLY A 99 -29.43 2.72 -0.08
CA GLY A 99 -30.84 2.34 0.09
C GLY A 99 -31.52 3.16 1.16
#